data_AF-A0A257JV14-F1
#
_entry.id   AF-A0A257JV14-F1
#
_cell.length_a   1.000
_cell.length_b   1.000
_cell.length_c   1.000
_cell.angle_alpha   90.00
_cell.angle_beta   90.00
_cell.angle_gamma   90.00
#
_symmetry.space_group_name_H-M   'P 1'
#
loop_
_entity.id
_entity.type
_entity.pdbx_description
1 polymer ?
#
loop_
_entity_poly.entity_id
_entity_poly.type
_entity_poly.pdbx_seq_one_letter_code
_entity_poly.pdbx_strand_id
1 'polypeptide(L)'
;MKALSKLYTANVNNEVVLFSTNLKEFAEALIALEPNADTYFTYRRKFEKTSLLPFTGKSGKKYLLQEVYNAKKSVGQEANTGLSSTNPK
;
A
#
# COMPACT_ATOMS: atom_id res chain seq x y z
N MET A 1 -11.27 19.90 -10.65
CA MET A 1 -11.31 18.84 -9.61
C MET A 1 -9.88 18.58 -9.14
N LYS A 2 -9.59 18.68 -7.83
CA LYS A 2 -8.28 18.28 -7.28
C LYS A 2 -8.18 16.76 -7.37
N ALA A 3 -7.13 16.24 -7.98
CA ALA A 3 -6.86 14.80 -7.97
C ALA A 3 -6.64 14.33 -6.53
N LEU A 4 -7.14 13.15 -6.19
CA LEU A 4 -6.83 12.49 -4.93
C LEU A 4 -5.31 12.33 -4.85
N SER A 5 -4.68 13.01 -3.88
CA SER A 5 -3.22 13.06 -3.78
C SER A 5 -2.64 11.73 -3.31
N LYS A 6 -3.35 11.01 -2.44
CA LYS A 6 -2.93 9.74 -1.85
C LYS A 6 -4.14 8.84 -1.54
N LEU A 7 -3.96 7.54 -1.66
CA LEU A 7 -4.89 6.49 -1.24
C LEU A 7 -4.11 5.49 -0.38
N TYR A 8 -4.64 5.16 0.78
CA TYR A 8 -4.10 4.14 1.67
C TYR A 8 -5.00 2.92 1.63
N THR A 9 -4.43 1.73 1.49
CA THR A 9 -5.18 0.47 1.48
C THR A 9 -4.60 -0.52 2.47
N ALA A 10 -5.46 -1.39 3.01
CA ALA A 10 -5.06 -2.59 3.70
C ALA A 10 -5.61 -3.78 2.93
N ASN A 11 -4.72 -4.68 2.52
CA ASN A 11 -5.07 -5.83 1.69
C ASN A 11 -4.88 -7.13 2.47
N VAL A 12 -5.83 -8.04 2.39
CA VAL A 12 -5.76 -9.41 2.95
C VAL A 12 -6.13 -10.37 1.84
N ASN A 13 -5.33 -11.41 1.60
CA ASN A 13 -5.59 -12.40 0.55
C ASN A 13 -5.90 -11.78 -0.83
N ASN A 14 -5.15 -10.75 -1.22
CA ASN A 14 -5.33 -9.97 -2.45
C ASN A 14 -6.65 -9.17 -2.55
N GLU A 15 -7.42 -9.04 -1.48
CA GLU A 15 -8.63 -8.22 -1.41
C GLU A 15 -8.39 -6.97 -0.56
N VAL A 16 -8.91 -5.82 -1.02
CA VAL A 16 -8.87 -4.57 -0.24
C VAL A 16 -9.99 -4.60 0.80
N VAL A 17 -9.62 -4.66 2.07
CA VAL A 17 -10.58 -4.72 3.19
C VAL A 17 -10.79 -3.37 3.87
N LEU A 18 -9.85 -2.44 3.68
CA LEU A 18 -9.93 -1.08 4.19
C LEU A 18 -9.22 -0.14 3.22
N PHE A 19 -9.80 1.01 2.96
CA PHE A 19 -9.13 2.09 2.24
C PHE A 19 -9.56 3.46 2.76
N SER A 20 -8.66 4.44 2.67
CA SER A 20 -9.00 5.86 2.88
C SER A 20 -8.01 6.75 2.15
N THR A 21 -8.44 7.94 1.75
CA THR A 21 -7.57 8.98 1.16
C THR A 21 -6.86 9.83 2.22
N ASN A 22 -7.18 9.61 3.49
CA ASN A 22 -6.60 10.28 4.64
C ASN A 22 -5.92 9.27 5.56
N LEU A 23 -4.62 9.45 5.81
CA LEU A 23 -3.83 8.53 6.63
C LEU A 23 -4.34 8.44 8.08
N LYS A 24 -4.87 9.54 8.64
CA LYS A 24 -5.38 9.56 10.00
C LYS A 24 -6.61 8.67 10.12
N GLU A 25 -7.57 8.85 9.22
CA GLU A 25 -8.79 8.03 9.14
C GLU A 25 -8.46 6.56 8.86
N PHE A 26 -7.50 6.30 7.97
CA PHE A 26 -7.01 4.96 7.71
C PHE A 26 -6.48 4.28 8.97
N ALA A 27 -5.63 4.97 9.74
CA ALA A 27 -5.05 4.43 10.97
C ALA A 27 -6.12 4.17 12.03
N GLU A 28 -7.06 5.10 12.23
CA GLU A 28 -8.16 4.95 13.18
C GLU A 28 -9.08 3.76 12.82
N ALA A 29 -9.41 3.61 11.53
CA ALA A 29 -10.20 2.48 11.05
C ALA A 29 -9.44 1.15 11.17
N LEU A 30 -8.14 1.15 10.92
CA LEU A 30 -7.30 -0.05 11.08
C LEU A 30 -7.18 -0.46 12.55
N ILE A 31 -7.08 0.48 13.48
CA ILE A 31 -7.12 0.22 14.93
C ILE A 31 -8.48 -0.35 15.35
N ALA A 32 -9.57 0.19 14.80
CA ALA A 32 -10.91 -0.33 15.09
C ALA A 32 -11.09 -1.78 14.59
N LEU A 33 -10.47 -2.13 13.45
CA LEU A 33 -10.48 -3.48 12.89
C LEU A 33 -9.51 -4.42 13.64
N GLU A 34 -8.31 -3.93 13.94
CA GLU A 34 -7.21 -4.67 14.56
C GLU A 34 -6.58 -3.81 15.68
N PRO A 35 -6.99 -4.01 16.95
CA PRO A 35 -6.59 -3.13 18.06
C PRO A 35 -5.09 -3.05 18.37
N ASN A 36 -4.27 -3.90 17.75
CA ASN A 36 -2.80 -3.87 17.84
C ASN A 36 -2.14 -3.05 16.71
N ALA A 37 -2.93 -2.42 15.83
CA ALA A 37 -2.42 -1.57 14.78
C ALA A 37 -1.70 -0.33 15.34
N ASP A 38 -0.78 0.21 14.56
CA ASP A 38 -0.02 1.38 14.96
C ASP A 38 -0.86 2.67 14.93
N THR A 39 -0.43 3.69 15.66
CA THR A 39 -1.06 5.01 15.58
C THR A 39 -0.74 5.73 14.26
N TYR A 40 -1.56 6.74 13.94
CA TYR A 40 -1.32 7.65 12.81
C TYR A 40 0.13 8.15 12.72
N PHE A 41 0.73 8.62 13.82
CA PHE A 41 2.09 9.18 13.82
C PHE A 41 3.14 8.14 13.43
N THR A 42 2.96 6.89 13.89
CA THR A 42 3.85 5.79 13.54
C THR A 42 3.69 5.41 12.07
N TYR A 43 2.45 5.28 11.58
CA TYR A 43 2.23 4.99 10.16
C TYR A 43 2.77 6.09 9.25
N ARG A 44 2.61 7.37 9.63
CA ARG A 44 3.20 8.48 8.88
C ARG A 44 4.70 8.32 8.69
N ARG A 45 5.44 8.05 9.78
CA ARG A 45 6.90 7.85 9.74
C ARG A 45 7.30 6.59 8.94
N LYS A 46 6.46 5.56 8.94
CA LYS A 46 6.69 4.34 8.16
C LYS A 46 6.47 4.58 6.67
N PHE A 47 5.38 5.25 6.30
CA PHE A 47 5.06 5.56 4.90
C PHE A 47 6.00 6.60 4.27
N GLU A 48 6.64 7.46 5.08
CA GLU A 48 7.74 8.32 4.61
C GLU A 48 8.96 7.52 4.12
N LYS A 49 9.12 6.26 4.54
CA LYS A 49 10.27 5.40 4.19
C LYS A 49 9.96 4.38 3.10
N THR A 50 8.72 3.94 3.01
CA THR A 50 8.28 2.90 2.07
C THR A 50 6.79 3.01 1.80
N SER A 51 6.36 2.73 0.57
CA SER A 51 4.94 2.71 0.20
C SER A 51 4.24 1.41 0.59
N LEU A 52 4.98 0.38 1.02
CA LEU A 52 4.45 -0.94 1.36
C LEU A 52 4.88 -1.34 2.77
N LEU A 53 3.92 -1.77 3.60
CA LEU A 53 4.14 -2.18 4.98
C LEU A 53 3.42 -3.50 5.26
N PRO A 54 4.14 -4.59 5.58
CA PRO A 54 3.52 -5.78 6.13
C PRO A 54 3.06 -5.51 7.58
N PHE A 55 1.86 -5.99 7.92
CA PHE A 55 1.29 -5.87 9.25
C PHE A 55 0.56 -7.17 9.62
N THR A 56 0.76 -7.65 10.85
CA THR A 56 0.01 -8.80 11.37
C THR A 56 -0.99 -8.29 12.40
N GLY A 57 -2.27 -8.43 12.10
CA GLY A 57 -3.35 -8.06 13.01
C GLY A 57 -3.42 -8.98 14.23
N LYS A 58 -4.12 -8.51 15.27
CA LYS A 58 -4.40 -9.29 16.48
C LYS A 58 -5.20 -10.54 16.16
N SER A 59 -6.04 -10.50 15.12
CA SER A 59 -6.75 -11.66 14.59
C SER A 59 -5.84 -12.74 13.98
N GLY A 60 -4.55 -12.47 13.83
CA GLY A 60 -3.60 -13.33 13.12
C GLY A 60 -3.59 -13.16 11.60
N LYS A 61 -4.49 -12.33 11.05
CA LYS A 61 -4.50 -11.99 9.62
C LYS A 61 -3.26 -11.20 9.24
N LYS A 62 -2.69 -11.53 8.09
CA LYS A 62 -1.57 -10.80 7.49
C LYS A 62 -2.13 -9.77 6.50
N TYR A 63 -1.88 -8.52 6.80
CA TYR A 63 -2.23 -7.37 5.99
C TYR A 63 -1.01 -6.89 5.23
N LEU A 64 -1.23 -6.48 3.98
CA LEU A 64 -0.31 -5.65 3.23
C LEU A 64 -0.89 -4.24 3.18
N LEU A 65 -0.30 -3.30 3.91
CA LEU A 65 -0.70 -1.90 3.88
C LEU A 65 0.05 -1.19 2.75
N GLN A 66 -0.65 -0.36 1.99
CA GLN A 66 -0.08 0.31 0.81
C GLN A 66 -0.44 1.80 0.80
N GLU A 67 0.54 2.66 0.52
CA GLU A 67 0.32 4.05 0.09
C GLU A 67 0.36 4.08 -1.45
N VAL A 68 -0.80 4.24 -2.06
CA VAL A 68 -1.00 4.39 -3.51
C VAL A 68 -1.05 5.87 -3.86
N TYR A 69 -0.12 6.33 -4.69
CA TYR A 69 -0.11 7.68 -5.21
C TYR A 69 -0.83 7.72 -6.57
N ASN A 70 -1.82 8.62 -6.74
CA ASN A 70 -2.38 8.85 -8.07
C ASN A 70 -1.45 9.80 -8.86
N ALA A 71 -0.44 9.21 -9.47
CA ALA A 71 0.47 9.93 -10.34
C ALA A 71 -0.16 10.03 -11.74
N LYS A 72 -0.61 11.22 -12.15
CA LYS A 72 -0.52 11.65 -13.57
C LYS A 72 0.95 11.77 -14.05
N LYS A 73 1.85 10.98 -13.46
CA LYS A 73 3.29 10.88 -13.69
C LYS A 73 3.71 9.42 -13.51
N SER A 74 3.26 8.56 -14.40
CA SER A 74 4.02 7.39 -14.81
C SER A 74 4.64 7.71 -16.18
N VAL A 75 5.52 8.72 -16.24
CA VAL A 75 6.51 8.80 -17.32
C VAL A 75 7.73 8.09 -16.78
N GLY A 76 7.92 6.87 -17.26
CA GLY A 76 8.93 5.93 -16.82
C GLY A 76 8.48 4.53 -17.25
N GLN A 77 8.26 4.37 -18.56
CA GLN A 77 8.13 3.07 -19.19
C GLN A 77 9.29 2.17 -18.74
N GLU A 78 8.94 0.94 -18.40
CA GLU A 78 9.85 -0.17 -18.16
C GLU A 78 10.87 -0.24 -19.29
N ALA A 79 12.14 0.03 -18.98
CA ALA A 79 13.24 -0.35 -19.84
C ALA A 79 13.59 -1.81 -19.53
N ASN A 80 13.55 -2.63 -20.59
CA ASN A 80 14.13 -3.97 -20.73
C ASN A 80 13.41 -5.17 -20.09
N THR A 81 12.32 -5.60 -20.74
CA THR A 81 12.12 -7.04 -20.99
C THR A 81 13.03 -7.48 -22.14
N GLY A 82 14.28 -7.78 -21.82
CA GLY A 82 15.19 -8.52 -22.69
C GLY A 82 15.17 -10.01 -22.34
N LEU A 83 14.04 -10.68 -22.55
CA LEU A 83 14.03 -12.15 -22.62
C LEU A 83 14.70 -12.53 -23.96
N SER A 84 16.00 -12.81 -23.94
CA SER A 84 16.65 -13.48 -25.07
C SER A 84 16.20 -14.94 -25.07
N SER A 85 15.27 -15.25 -25.96
CA SER A 85 14.90 -16.62 -26.26
C SER A 85 16.10 -17.33 -26.86
N THR A 86 16.58 -18.36 -26.18
CA THR A 86 17.28 -19.46 -26.86
C THR A 86 16.34 -20.04 -27.89
N ASN A 87 16.78 -20.16 -29.15
CA ASN A 87 16.21 -21.13 -30.05
C ASN A 87 17.31 -21.77 -30.91
N PRO A 88 17.21 -23.09 -31.18
CA PRO A 88 18.30 -23.91 -31.68
C PRO A 88 18.31 -23.94 -33.21
N LYS A 89 19.49 -24.16 -33.78
CA LYS A 89 19.70 -24.89 -35.04
C LYS A 89 21.03 -25.63 -34.96
#